data_AF-A0A954FYX5-F1
#
_entry.id   AF-A0A954FYX5-F1
#
_cell.length_a   1.000
_cell.length_b   1.000
_cell.length_c   1.000
_cell.angle_alpha   90.00
_cell.angle_beta   90.00
_cell.angle_gamma   90.00
#
_symmetry.space_group_name_H-M   'P 1'
#
loop_
_entity.id
_entity.type
_entity.pdbx_description
1 polymer ?
#
loop_
_entity_poly.entity_id
_entity_poly.type
_entity_poly.pdbx_seq_one_letter_code
_entity_poly.pdbx_strand_id
1 'polypeptide(L)'
;PRMAEHMQFYQDRLKQEDLAAKELPIDHPRGATFVGAEKCGECHTKAYEKWLTTAHAHAFESLINGRKDQIERGEKIVSRIYDPECLSCHVTGWHPQDVIRYKSGFVNKQESPHLLGQQCENCHGPGSGHIELVDMDKLEEAKKTMRVTLAEAKKNTCYQCHDLDNSPKFEFDAYWEKIKHPWRD
;
A
#
# COMPACT_ATOMS: atom_id res chain seq x y z
N PRO A 1 -31.34 1.71 -1.80
CA PRO A 1 -31.29 3.08 -1.22
C PRO A 1 -30.49 3.98 -2.16
N ARG A 2 -31.00 5.19 -2.46
CA ARG A 2 -30.47 6.08 -3.51
C ARG A 2 -28.97 6.38 -3.38
N MET A 3 -28.42 6.45 -2.17
CA MET A 3 -27.01 6.80 -2.00
C MET A 3 -26.03 5.71 -2.49
N ALA A 4 -26.37 4.44 -2.34
CA ALA A 4 -25.51 3.37 -2.86
C ALA A 4 -25.49 3.33 -4.40
N GLU A 5 -26.56 3.77 -5.05
CA GLU A 5 -26.61 3.95 -6.50
C GLU A 5 -25.78 5.15 -6.94
N HIS A 6 -25.86 6.28 -6.23
CA HIS A 6 -24.99 7.44 -6.50
C HIS A 6 -23.50 7.11 -6.32
N MET A 7 -23.14 6.35 -5.28
CA MET A 7 -21.77 5.90 -5.07
C MET A 7 -21.30 4.96 -6.19
N GLN A 8 -22.15 4.06 -6.67
CA GLN A 8 -21.82 3.20 -7.82
C GLN A 8 -21.58 4.05 -9.08
N PHE A 9 -22.49 4.98 -9.38
CA PHE A 9 -22.35 5.88 -10.52
C PHE A 9 -21.05 6.71 -10.46
N TYR A 10 -20.68 7.17 -9.27
CA TYR A 10 -19.40 7.85 -9.06
C TYR A 10 -18.20 6.97 -9.42
N GLN A 11 -18.18 5.72 -8.97
CA GLN A 11 -17.11 4.77 -9.29
C GLN A 11 -17.08 4.41 -10.78
N ASP A 12 -18.23 4.29 -11.43
CA ASP A 12 -18.32 4.04 -12.87
C ASP A 12 -17.72 5.21 -13.67
N ARG A 13 -17.94 6.46 -13.23
CA ARG A 13 -17.32 7.65 -13.82
C ARG A 13 -15.80 7.63 -13.66
N LEU A 14 -15.30 7.36 -12.45
CA LEU A 14 -13.85 7.27 -12.21
C LEU A 14 -13.19 6.22 -13.11
N LYS A 15 -13.85 5.06 -13.28
CA LYS A 15 -13.41 4.01 -14.19
C LYS A 15 -13.39 4.47 -15.64
N GLN A 16 -14.43 5.15 -16.11
CA GLN A 16 -14.51 5.64 -17.49
C GLN A 16 -13.45 6.70 -17.78
N GLU A 17 -13.22 7.58 -16.81
CA GLU A 17 -12.19 8.62 -16.91
C GLU A 17 -10.78 8.04 -16.77
N ASP A 18 -10.64 6.85 -16.16
CA ASP A 18 -9.37 6.22 -15.83
C ASP A 18 -8.48 7.17 -15.02
N LEU A 19 -9.11 7.85 -14.05
CA LEU A 19 -8.54 9.00 -13.34
C LEU A 19 -7.21 8.65 -12.68
N ALA A 20 -7.14 7.51 -11.99
CA ALA A 20 -5.95 7.05 -11.29
C ALA A 20 -4.74 6.81 -12.21
N ALA A 21 -4.98 6.40 -13.47
CA ALA A 21 -3.93 6.16 -14.44
C ALA A 21 -3.51 7.45 -15.18
N LYS A 22 -4.48 8.31 -15.50
CA LYS A 22 -4.26 9.52 -16.33
C LYS A 22 -3.74 10.73 -15.56
N GLU A 23 -3.97 10.80 -14.26
CA GLU A 23 -3.42 11.88 -13.44
C GLU A 23 -1.89 11.89 -13.53
N LEU A 24 -1.29 13.08 -13.57
CA LEU A 24 0.15 13.22 -13.75
C LEU A 24 0.90 12.65 -12.54
N PRO A 25 1.70 11.59 -12.72
CA PRO A 25 2.44 11.03 -11.60
C PRO A 25 3.67 11.87 -11.26
N ILE A 26 4.18 11.68 -10.06
CA ILE A 26 5.43 12.29 -9.60
C ILE A 26 6.55 11.24 -9.48
N ASP A 27 7.80 11.69 -9.58
CA ASP A 27 8.94 10.84 -9.25
C ASP A 27 9.04 10.64 -7.74
N HIS A 28 9.41 9.44 -7.31
CA HIS A 28 9.70 9.22 -5.90
C HIS A 28 11.00 9.97 -5.52
N PRO A 29 11.08 10.67 -4.38
CA PRO A 29 12.25 11.50 -4.02
C PRO A 29 13.60 10.76 -3.99
N ARG A 30 13.57 9.43 -3.83
CA ARG A 30 14.77 8.57 -3.86
C ARG A 30 15.28 8.24 -5.27
N GLY A 31 14.53 8.58 -6.33
CA GLY A 31 14.86 8.21 -7.71
C GLY A 31 14.77 6.72 -8.04
N ALA A 32 14.32 5.90 -7.08
CA ALA A 32 14.14 4.46 -7.22
C ALA A 32 12.68 4.11 -7.55
N THR A 33 12.49 2.98 -8.23
CA THR A 33 11.19 2.40 -8.60
C THR A 33 10.73 1.29 -7.66
N PHE A 34 9.40 1.16 -7.55
CA PHE A 34 8.71 0.06 -6.86
C PHE A 34 8.88 -1.26 -7.62
N VAL A 35 9.11 -2.36 -6.91
CA VAL A 35 9.40 -3.69 -7.50
C VAL A 35 8.41 -4.78 -7.09
N GLY A 36 7.60 -4.52 -6.06
CA GLY A 36 6.61 -5.46 -5.53
C GLY A 36 7.14 -6.37 -4.42
N ALA A 37 6.26 -6.74 -3.49
CA ALA A 37 6.58 -7.56 -2.31
C ALA A 37 7.14 -8.94 -2.66
N GLU A 38 6.72 -9.53 -3.79
CA GLU A 38 7.23 -10.82 -4.26
C GLU A 38 8.76 -10.79 -4.44
N LYS A 39 9.31 -9.69 -4.96
CA LYS A 39 10.77 -9.51 -5.09
C LYS A 39 11.46 -9.48 -3.74
N CYS A 40 10.84 -8.84 -2.74
CA CYS A 40 11.37 -8.85 -1.37
C CYS A 40 11.39 -10.26 -0.79
N GLY A 41 10.36 -11.07 -1.08
CA GLY A 41 10.22 -12.44 -0.62
C GLY A 41 11.23 -13.44 -1.19
N GLU A 42 11.97 -13.08 -2.25
CA GLU A 42 13.04 -13.92 -2.79
C GLU A 42 14.24 -14.06 -1.82
N CYS A 43 14.47 -13.06 -0.96
CA CYS A 43 15.51 -13.10 0.09
C CYS A 43 14.88 -13.07 1.50
N HIS A 44 13.96 -12.12 1.75
CA HIS A 44 13.36 -11.86 3.05
C HIS A 44 12.15 -12.76 3.35
N THR A 45 12.35 -14.07 3.27
CA THR A 45 11.28 -15.08 3.29
C THR A 45 10.38 -15.00 4.52
N LYS A 46 10.92 -14.90 5.74
CA LYS A 46 10.11 -14.82 6.97
C LYS A 46 9.30 -13.54 7.08
N ALA A 47 9.89 -12.42 6.69
CA ALA A 47 9.19 -11.14 6.69
C ALA A 47 8.04 -11.14 5.68
N TYR A 48 8.27 -11.72 4.50
CA TYR A 48 7.27 -11.90 3.46
C TYR A 48 6.12 -12.81 3.90
N GLU A 49 6.44 -13.99 4.46
CA GLU A 49 5.43 -14.91 5.01
C GLU A 49 4.61 -14.26 6.12
N LYS A 50 5.25 -13.50 7.01
CA LYS A 50 4.55 -12.72 8.05
C LYS A 50 3.62 -11.70 7.43
N TRP A 51 4.09 -10.92 6.46
CA TRP A 51 3.29 -9.89 5.77
C TRP A 51 2.05 -10.48 5.09
N LEU A 52 2.18 -11.64 4.42
CA LEU A 52 1.07 -12.35 3.77
C LEU A 52 -0.11 -12.65 4.71
N THR A 53 0.15 -12.81 6.01
CA THR A 53 -0.93 -13.07 7.00
C THR A 53 -1.67 -11.81 7.46
N THR A 54 -1.24 -10.62 7.03
CA THR A 54 -1.73 -9.35 7.55
C THR A 54 -2.81 -8.73 6.64
N ALA A 55 -3.63 -7.86 7.21
CA ALA A 55 -4.60 -7.09 6.44
C ALA A 55 -3.95 -6.17 5.39
N HIS A 56 -2.68 -5.80 5.57
CA HIS A 56 -1.93 -5.01 4.58
C HIS A 56 -1.73 -5.76 3.26
N ALA A 57 -1.39 -7.06 3.32
CA ALA A 57 -1.29 -7.88 2.12
C ALA A 57 -2.61 -8.01 1.38
N HIS A 58 -3.73 -7.89 2.10
CA HIS A 58 -5.08 -8.00 1.55
C HIS A 58 -5.81 -6.65 1.42
N ALA A 59 -5.08 -5.54 1.44
CA ALA A 59 -5.69 -4.21 1.50
C ALA A 59 -6.53 -3.93 0.24
N PHE A 60 -6.04 -4.28 -0.96
CA PHE A 60 -6.80 -4.06 -2.19
C PHE A 60 -8.10 -4.87 -2.24
N GLU A 61 -8.10 -6.13 -1.78
CA GLU A 61 -9.29 -6.98 -1.73
C GLU A 61 -10.39 -6.36 -0.85
N SER A 62 -10.01 -5.63 0.21
CA SER A 62 -10.98 -4.94 1.06
C SER A 62 -11.74 -3.82 0.31
N LEU A 63 -11.16 -3.24 -0.75
CA LEU A 63 -11.87 -2.28 -1.63
C LEU A 63 -12.91 -2.96 -2.52
N ILE A 64 -12.82 -4.28 -2.72
CA ILE A 64 -13.78 -5.05 -3.52
C ILE A 64 -14.88 -5.60 -2.60
N ASN A 65 -14.47 -6.20 -1.49
CA ASN A 65 -15.35 -6.98 -0.64
C ASN A 65 -15.99 -6.16 0.49
N GLY A 66 -15.48 -4.96 0.74
CA GLY A 66 -15.90 -4.12 1.85
C GLY A 66 -15.35 -4.60 3.19
N ARG A 67 -15.56 -3.80 4.25
CA ARG A 67 -15.13 -4.15 5.60
C ARG A 67 -16.13 -5.09 6.27
N LYS A 68 -15.63 -5.91 7.20
CA LYS A 68 -16.43 -6.87 7.97
C LYS A 68 -17.66 -6.24 8.63
N ASP A 69 -17.52 -5.06 9.23
CA ASP A 69 -18.62 -4.36 9.88
C ASP A 69 -19.71 -3.90 8.89
N GLN A 70 -19.33 -3.54 7.66
CA GLN A 70 -20.28 -3.19 6.60
C GLN A 70 -21.08 -4.41 6.16
N ILE A 71 -20.40 -5.54 5.99
CA ILE A 71 -21.01 -6.82 5.62
C ILE A 71 -22.00 -7.27 6.71
N GLU A 72 -21.59 -7.21 7.98
CA GLU A 72 -22.44 -7.57 9.13
C GLU A 72 -23.69 -6.68 9.25
N ARG A 73 -23.58 -5.40 8.88
CA ARG A 73 -24.73 -4.48 8.81
C ARG A 73 -25.63 -4.67 7.59
N GLY A 74 -25.28 -5.59 6.68
CA GLY A 74 -26.02 -5.83 5.45
C GLY A 74 -25.95 -4.67 4.46
N GLU A 75 -24.87 -3.87 4.51
CA GLU A 75 -24.68 -2.75 3.58
C GLU A 75 -24.45 -3.25 2.15
N LYS A 76 -24.94 -2.50 1.16
CA LYS A 76 -24.58 -2.72 -0.24
C LYS A 76 -23.12 -2.31 -0.44
N ILE A 77 -22.25 -3.27 -0.70
CA ILE A 77 -20.84 -3.02 -0.99
C ILE A 77 -20.71 -2.42 -2.39
N VAL A 78 -20.05 -1.27 -2.48
CA VAL A 78 -19.67 -0.61 -3.73
C VAL A 78 -18.16 -0.63 -3.79
N SER A 79 -17.61 -1.23 -4.84
CA SER A 79 -16.16 -1.37 -4.99
C SER A 79 -15.49 0.00 -5.16
N ARG A 80 -14.32 0.18 -4.53
CA ARG A 80 -13.56 1.45 -4.53
C ARG A 80 -12.22 1.38 -5.26
N ILE A 81 -12.03 0.37 -6.10
CA ILE A 81 -10.74 0.13 -6.78
C ILE A 81 -10.36 1.16 -7.85
N TYR A 82 -11.24 2.13 -8.14
CA TYR A 82 -10.97 3.22 -9.09
C TYR A 82 -10.81 4.57 -8.39
N ASP A 83 -10.93 4.60 -7.06
CA ASP A 83 -10.93 5.82 -6.26
C ASP A 83 -9.51 6.16 -5.78
N PRO A 84 -8.89 7.25 -6.26
CA PRO A 84 -7.54 7.62 -5.85
C PRO A 84 -7.36 7.73 -4.33
N GLU A 85 -8.37 8.25 -3.63
CA GLU A 85 -8.35 8.39 -2.16
C GLU A 85 -8.29 7.03 -1.45
N CYS A 86 -8.94 6.01 -2.02
CA CYS A 86 -8.86 4.66 -1.49
C CYS A 86 -7.58 3.95 -1.91
N LEU A 87 -7.16 4.14 -3.17
CA LEU A 87 -5.93 3.53 -3.71
C LEU A 87 -4.70 4.02 -2.95
N SER A 88 -4.65 5.28 -2.53
CA SER A 88 -3.47 5.86 -1.88
C SER A 88 -3.00 5.12 -0.62
N CYS A 89 -3.89 4.35 0.03
CA CYS A 89 -3.59 3.50 1.19
C CYS A 89 -3.78 1.99 0.98
N HIS A 90 -4.34 1.56 -0.15
CA HIS A 90 -4.70 0.15 -0.40
C HIS A 90 -3.90 -0.51 -1.52
N VAL A 91 -3.01 0.23 -2.18
CA VAL A 91 -2.05 -0.28 -3.17
C VAL A 91 -0.65 0.29 -2.91
N THR A 92 0.33 -0.22 -3.64
CA THR A 92 1.74 0.19 -3.49
C THR A 92 2.14 1.27 -4.48
N GLY A 93 2.93 2.24 -4.01
CA GLY A 93 3.48 3.30 -4.85
C GLY A 93 2.56 4.52 -5.04
N TRP A 94 1.84 4.89 -3.99
CA TRP A 94 1.12 6.16 -3.90
C TRP A 94 1.61 6.97 -2.70
N HIS A 95 1.50 8.30 -2.79
CA HIS A 95 1.65 9.19 -1.65
C HIS A 95 0.31 9.26 -0.91
N PRO A 96 0.18 8.72 0.32
CA PRO A 96 -1.11 8.56 0.97
C PRO A 96 -1.87 9.87 1.22
N GLN A 97 -1.15 10.89 1.69
CA GLN A 97 -1.75 12.16 2.13
C GLN A 97 -2.14 13.08 0.97
N ASP A 98 -1.24 13.25 -0.01
CA ASP A 98 -1.51 14.07 -1.19
C ASP A 98 -2.39 13.35 -2.23
N VAL A 99 -2.61 12.04 -2.09
CA VAL A 99 -3.41 11.22 -3.02
C VAL A 99 -2.84 11.26 -4.45
N ILE A 100 -1.51 11.20 -4.56
CA ILE A 100 -0.78 11.26 -5.82
C ILE A 100 -0.03 9.96 -6.06
N ARG A 101 -0.11 9.44 -7.28
CA ARG A 101 0.61 8.24 -7.71
C ARG A 101 2.08 8.55 -8.00
N TYR A 102 2.99 7.66 -7.57
CA TYR A 102 4.36 7.69 -8.06
C TYR A 102 4.46 7.09 -9.46
N LYS A 103 5.41 7.56 -10.28
CA LYS A 103 5.55 7.14 -11.68
C LYS A 103 5.62 5.63 -11.88
N SER A 104 6.33 4.91 -11.00
CA SER A 104 6.42 3.44 -11.01
C SER A 104 5.46 2.76 -10.01
N GLY A 105 4.49 3.48 -9.47
CA GLY A 105 3.49 2.94 -8.54
C GLY A 105 2.33 2.27 -9.24
N PHE A 106 1.39 1.75 -8.45
CA PHE A 106 0.21 1.05 -8.95
C PHE A 106 -0.63 1.95 -9.86
N VAL A 107 -0.89 1.50 -11.09
CA VAL A 107 -1.74 2.15 -12.09
C VAL A 107 -3.13 1.53 -12.07
N ASN A 108 -3.20 0.23 -12.39
CA ASN A 108 -4.42 -0.57 -12.35
C ASN A 108 -4.06 -2.07 -12.24
N LYS A 109 -5.08 -2.92 -12.12
CA LYS A 109 -4.88 -4.37 -11.95
C LYS A 109 -4.23 -5.04 -13.18
N GLN A 110 -4.41 -4.49 -14.37
CA GLN A 110 -3.89 -5.05 -15.62
C GLN A 110 -2.41 -4.72 -15.81
N GLU A 111 -2.03 -3.47 -15.53
CA GLU A 111 -0.67 -2.96 -15.79
C GLU A 111 0.29 -3.21 -14.62
N SER A 112 -0.22 -3.20 -13.38
CA SER A 112 0.60 -3.32 -12.18
C SER A 112 0.03 -4.31 -11.15
N PRO A 113 -0.27 -5.57 -11.52
CA PRO A 113 -0.82 -6.56 -10.59
C PRO A 113 0.11 -6.88 -9.41
N HIS A 114 1.43 -6.72 -9.60
CA HIS A 114 2.44 -6.96 -8.57
C HIS A 114 2.48 -5.88 -7.47
N LEU A 115 1.73 -4.77 -7.62
CA LEU A 115 1.66 -3.67 -6.64
C LEU A 115 0.32 -3.62 -5.89
N LEU A 116 -0.46 -4.70 -5.92
CA LEU A 116 -1.71 -4.82 -5.17
C LEU A 116 -1.44 -4.94 -3.66
N GLY A 117 -2.24 -4.22 -2.86
CA GLY A 117 -2.12 -4.22 -1.40
C GLY A 117 -1.12 -3.22 -0.87
N GLN A 118 -1.09 -3.11 0.47
CA GLN A 118 -0.13 -2.30 1.21
C GLN A 118 1.13 -3.13 1.43
N GLN A 119 2.13 -2.95 0.57
CA GLN A 119 3.32 -3.82 0.55
C GLN A 119 4.48 -3.26 1.38
N CYS A 120 5.58 -4.01 1.39
CA CYS A 120 6.85 -3.66 2.03
C CYS A 120 7.27 -2.21 1.71
N GLU A 121 7.18 -1.85 0.43
CA GLU A 121 7.74 -0.61 -0.11
C GLU A 121 6.98 0.65 0.31
N ASN A 122 5.74 0.54 0.80
CA ASN A 122 5.03 1.71 1.33
C ASN A 122 5.52 2.11 2.74
N CYS A 123 6.20 1.21 3.45
CA CYS A 123 6.90 1.54 4.69
C CYS A 123 8.40 1.75 4.45
N HIS A 124 9.03 0.85 3.70
CA HIS A 124 10.49 0.79 3.51
C HIS A 124 10.99 1.66 2.36
N GLY A 125 10.10 2.09 1.46
CA GLY A 125 10.39 2.82 0.22
C GLY A 125 10.65 1.89 -0.98
N PRO A 126 10.82 2.45 -2.19
CA PRO A 126 10.96 1.70 -3.44
C PRO A 126 12.24 0.87 -3.53
N GLY A 127 12.08 -0.40 -3.90
CA GLY A 127 13.01 -1.53 -3.82
C GLY A 127 14.19 -1.55 -4.78
N SER A 128 14.06 -0.97 -5.97
CA SER A 128 15.04 -1.15 -7.07
C SER A 128 16.48 -0.81 -6.67
N GLY A 129 16.70 0.36 -6.06
CA GLY A 129 18.05 0.75 -5.64
C GLY A 129 18.65 -0.13 -4.53
N HIS A 130 17.82 -0.81 -3.74
CA HIS A 130 18.30 -1.83 -2.79
C HIS A 130 18.81 -3.06 -3.52
N ILE A 131 18.03 -3.59 -4.47
CA ILE A 131 18.40 -4.77 -5.27
C ILE A 131 19.68 -4.50 -6.05
N GLU A 132 19.80 -3.34 -6.71
CA GLU A 132 21.02 -2.95 -7.43
C GLU A 132 22.27 -2.95 -6.53
N LEU A 133 22.15 -2.48 -5.29
CA LEU A 133 23.26 -2.49 -4.34
C LEU A 133 23.61 -3.91 -3.88
N VAL A 134 22.60 -4.78 -3.70
CA VAL A 134 22.83 -6.20 -3.39
C VAL A 134 23.56 -6.90 -4.54
N ASP A 135 23.15 -6.66 -5.78
CA ASP A 135 23.80 -7.23 -6.98
C ASP A 135 25.26 -6.77 -7.13
N MET A 136 25.59 -5.58 -6.60
CA MET A 136 26.95 -5.04 -6.54
C MET A 136 27.75 -5.47 -5.30
N ASP A 137 27.23 -6.38 -4.47
CA ASP A 137 27.80 -6.81 -3.18
C ASP A 137 28.02 -5.66 -2.17
N LYS A 138 27.20 -4.62 -2.26
CA LYS A 138 27.21 -3.43 -1.39
C LYS A 138 26.16 -3.54 -0.28
N LEU A 139 26.26 -4.59 0.51
CA LEU A 139 25.23 -4.97 1.49
C LEU A 139 25.00 -3.92 2.59
N GLU A 140 26.05 -3.23 3.03
CA GLU A 140 25.93 -2.21 4.08
C GLU A 140 25.24 -0.93 3.58
N GLU A 141 25.44 -0.56 2.31
CA GLU A 141 24.66 0.48 1.66
C GLU A 141 23.22 0.03 1.43
N ALA A 142 23.01 -1.19 0.94
CA ALA A 142 21.69 -1.74 0.65
C ALA A 142 20.79 -1.76 1.89
N LYS A 143 21.32 -2.14 3.07
CA LYS A 143 20.55 -2.13 4.33
C LYS A 143 20.05 -0.74 4.70
N LYS A 144 20.78 0.32 4.36
CA LYS A 144 20.40 1.70 4.71
C LYS A 144 19.23 2.18 3.86
N THR A 145 19.08 1.70 2.63
CA THR A 145 18.01 2.18 1.72
C THR A 145 16.63 1.69 2.12
N MET A 146 16.53 0.56 2.83
CA MET A 146 15.27 -0.06 3.27
C MET A 146 15.01 0.07 4.76
N ARG A 147 15.84 0.79 5.51
CA ARG A 147 15.71 0.85 6.96
C ARG A 147 14.53 1.73 7.38
N VAL A 148 13.65 1.18 8.22
CA VAL A 148 12.64 1.91 8.99
C VAL A 148 12.85 1.62 10.45
N THR A 149 13.02 2.65 11.27
CA THR A 149 13.16 2.51 12.72
C THR A 149 11.79 2.53 13.40
N LEU A 150 11.71 1.93 14.60
CA LEU A 150 10.49 1.99 15.41
C LEU A 150 10.07 3.44 15.72
N ALA A 151 11.05 4.35 15.92
CA ALA A 151 10.77 5.76 16.16
C ALA A 151 10.14 6.45 14.94
N GLU A 152 10.64 6.17 13.72
CA GLU A 152 10.04 6.69 12.48
C GLU A 152 8.65 6.09 12.22
N ALA A 153 8.48 4.80 12.50
CA ALA A 153 7.19 4.13 12.42
C ALA A 153 6.16 4.78 13.35
N LYS A 154 6.54 4.98 14.62
CA LYS A 154 5.69 5.57 15.67
C LYS A 154 5.43 7.06 15.48
N LYS A 155 6.30 7.77 14.78
CA LYS A 155 6.13 9.21 14.54
C LYS A 155 5.22 9.50 13.35
N ASN A 156 5.40 8.79 12.23
CA ASN A 156 4.75 9.19 10.99
C ASN A 156 4.29 8.04 10.09
N THR A 157 5.10 6.99 9.92
CA THR A 157 4.89 5.99 8.85
C THR A 157 3.49 5.37 8.87
N CYS A 158 3.01 4.95 10.06
CA CYS A 158 1.69 4.34 10.18
C CYS A 158 0.55 5.36 10.03
N TYR A 159 0.76 6.58 10.52
CA TYR A 159 -0.23 7.65 10.57
C TYR A 159 -0.49 8.31 9.21
N GLN A 160 0.29 7.96 8.18
CA GLN A 160 0.01 8.36 6.80
C GLN A 160 -1.29 7.73 6.25
N CYS A 161 -1.78 6.65 6.87
CA CYS A 161 -3.04 6.01 6.51
C CYS A 161 -3.89 5.68 7.75
N HIS A 162 -3.28 5.41 8.90
CA HIS A 162 -4.01 5.19 10.14
C HIS A 162 -4.32 6.52 10.84
N ASP A 163 -5.34 7.19 10.34
CA ASP A 163 -5.93 8.41 10.89
C ASP A 163 -7.36 8.17 11.41
N LEU A 164 -8.06 9.25 11.78
CA LEU A 164 -9.43 9.19 12.30
C LEU A 164 -10.46 8.73 11.25
N ASP A 165 -10.23 8.99 9.98
CA ASP A 165 -11.19 8.69 8.91
C ASP A 165 -11.04 7.24 8.42
N ASN A 166 -9.80 6.78 8.33
CA ASN A 166 -9.43 5.48 7.78
C ASN A 166 -9.32 4.39 8.86
N SER A 167 -8.85 4.75 10.07
CA SER A 167 -8.60 3.80 11.15
C SER A 167 -8.85 4.41 12.53
N PRO A 168 -10.09 4.80 12.87
CA PRO A 168 -10.43 5.51 14.11
C PRO A 168 -10.13 4.74 15.40
N LYS A 169 -9.83 3.43 15.31
CA LYS A 169 -9.47 2.56 16.44
C LYS A 169 -8.00 2.10 16.38
N PHE A 170 -7.16 2.84 15.67
CA PHE A 170 -5.75 2.53 15.55
C PHE A 170 -5.03 2.82 16.87
N GLU A 171 -4.30 1.83 17.36
CA GLU A 171 -3.44 1.94 18.53
C GLU A 171 -2.08 1.38 18.18
N PHE A 172 -1.05 2.24 18.12
CA PHE A 172 0.23 1.90 17.52
C PHE A 172 0.83 0.62 18.10
N ASP A 173 0.94 0.53 19.42
CA ASP A 173 1.62 -0.61 20.06
C ASP A 173 0.88 -1.93 19.79
N ALA A 174 -0.46 -1.94 19.76
CA ALA A 174 -1.26 -3.12 19.46
C ALA A 174 -1.21 -3.52 17.97
N TYR A 175 -1.13 -2.55 17.06
CA TYR A 175 -1.04 -2.81 15.61
C TYR A 175 0.38 -3.21 15.20
N TRP A 176 1.40 -2.65 15.86
CA TRP A 176 2.80 -3.01 15.64
C TRP A 176 3.03 -4.51 15.83
N GLU A 177 2.44 -5.10 16.88
CA GLU A 177 2.54 -6.55 17.16
C GLU A 177 2.02 -7.42 15.99
N LYS A 178 1.08 -6.89 15.19
CA LYS A 178 0.52 -7.62 14.04
C LYS A 178 1.47 -7.68 12.86
N ILE A 179 2.32 -6.66 12.69
CA ILE A 179 3.16 -6.49 11.49
C ILE A 179 4.65 -6.66 11.76
N LYS A 180 5.14 -6.50 13.00
CA LYS A 180 6.57 -6.56 13.30
C LYS A 180 7.23 -7.83 12.75
N HIS A 181 8.39 -7.65 12.13
CA HIS A 181 9.18 -8.70 11.49
C HIS A 181 10.66 -8.45 11.79
N PRO A 182 11.20 -8.95 12.93
CA PRO A 182 12.54 -8.61 13.40
C PRO A 182 13.67 -9.43 12.76
N TRP A 183 13.33 -10.33 11.83
CA TRP A 183 14.30 -11.21 11.19
C TRP A 183 15.19 -10.44 10.21
N ARG A 184 16.34 -11.04 9.86
CA ARG A 184 17.39 -10.44 9.03
C ARG A 184 17.73 -11.31 7.81
N ASP A 185 16.94 -12.37 7.60
CA ASP A 185 16.93 -13.12 6.35
C ASP A 185 16.43 -12.20 5.25
#